data_AF-A0A2V5QM57-F1
#
_entry.id   AF-A0A2V5QM57-F1
#
_cell.length_a   1.000
_cell.length_b   1.000
_cell.length_c   1.000
_cell.angle_alpha   90.00
_cell.angle_beta   90.00
_cell.angle_gamma   90.00
#
_symmetry.space_group_name_H-M   'P 1'
#
loop_
_entity.id
_entity.type
_entity.pdbx_description
1 polymer ?
#
loop_
_entity_poly.entity_id
_entity_poly.type
_entity_poly.pdbx_seq_one_letter_code
_entity_poly.pdbx_strand_id
1 'polypeptide(L)'
;KGLPPRLEITGHLHNRAALNDPKIKEYEVALDPLNAEPTNPAMDRPHFFPLPVTDKIATIEKEDVERATMFLPTHSAYFASYFTITGLHGMHVLVSGLFWHFVDLIWIFVFPLFYLL
;
A
#
# COMPACT_ATOMS: atom_id res chain seq x y z
N LYS A 1 -15.85 4.81 -28.69
CA LYS A 1 -15.74 3.59 -27.83
C LYS A 1 -14.86 3.98 -26.65
N GLY A 2 -15.45 4.16 -25.46
CA GLY A 2 -14.70 4.41 -24.22
C GLY A 2 -14.58 3.13 -23.42
N LEU A 3 -13.62 3.07 -22.50
CA LEU A 3 -13.58 2.03 -21.48
C LEU A 3 -14.85 2.10 -20.61
N PRO A 4 -15.25 0.99 -19.95
CA PRO A 4 -16.28 1.04 -18.92
C PRO A 4 -15.88 2.06 -17.83
N PRO A 5 -16.86 2.69 -17.16
CA PRO A 5 -16.59 3.62 -16.07
C PRO A 5 -15.76 2.92 -14.98
N ARG A 6 -14.73 3.62 -14.46
CA ARG A 6 -13.91 3.11 -13.35
C ARG A 6 -14.80 3.01 -12.10
N LEU A 7 -14.79 1.84 -11.46
CA LEU A 7 -15.52 1.57 -10.22
C LEU A 7 -14.75 2.02 -8.98
N GLU A 8 -13.46 2.28 -9.13
CA GLU A 8 -12.55 2.67 -8.05
C GLU A 8 -11.84 3.97 -8.42
N ILE A 9 -11.67 4.84 -7.43
CA ILE A 9 -10.93 6.10 -7.55
C ILE A 9 -9.78 6.05 -6.54
N THR A 10 -8.60 6.45 -6.98
CA THR A 10 -7.38 6.53 -6.16
C THR A 10 -6.90 7.97 -6.09
N GLY A 11 -6.30 8.31 -4.95
CA GLY A 11 -5.80 9.65 -4.68
C GLY A 11 -5.45 9.87 -3.21
N HIS A 12 -5.09 11.10 -2.89
CA HIS A 12 -4.81 11.53 -1.52
C HIS A 12 -6.07 12.08 -0.85
N LEU A 13 -6.45 11.54 0.31
CA LEU A 13 -7.55 12.10 1.09
C LEU A 13 -7.12 13.44 1.71
N HIS A 14 -7.70 14.53 1.24
CA HIS A 14 -7.39 15.89 1.67
C HIS A 14 -8.05 16.20 3.02
N ASN A 15 -9.33 15.84 3.17
CA ASN A 15 -10.11 16.05 4.39
C ASN A 15 -10.03 14.83 5.34
N ARG A 16 -8.85 14.51 5.88
CA ARG A 16 -8.67 13.31 6.74
C ARG A 16 -9.61 13.21 7.95
N ALA A 17 -10.10 14.34 8.46
CA ALA A 17 -11.11 14.38 9.51
C ALA A 17 -12.38 13.59 9.13
N ALA A 18 -12.71 13.51 7.83
CA ALA A 18 -13.82 12.74 7.32
C ALA A 18 -13.74 11.24 7.65
N LEU A 19 -12.56 10.68 7.93
CA LEU A 19 -12.47 9.26 8.31
C LEU A 19 -13.06 8.98 9.70
N ASN A 20 -13.06 9.98 10.59
CA ASN A 20 -13.39 9.78 12.00
C ASN A 20 -14.59 10.63 12.45
N ASP A 21 -14.84 11.77 11.81
CA ASP A 21 -15.96 12.64 12.15
C ASP A 21 -17.22 12.21 11.38
N PRO A 22 -18.28 11.73 12.07
CA PRO A 22 -19.54 11.36 11.45
C PRO A 22 -20.35 12.55 10.92
N LYS A 23 -20.01 13.79 11.32
CA LYS A 23 -20.69 15.00 10.83
C LYS A 23 -20.30 15.37 9.41
N ILE A 24 -19.09 15.01 8.99
CA ILE A 24 -18.60 15.24 7.63
C ILE A 24 -19.24 14.17 6.75
N LYS A 25 -19.94 14.56 5.69
CA LYS A 25 -20.63 13.62 4.79
C LYS A 25 -19.86 13.31 3.53
N GLU A 26 -18.84 14.09 3.22
CA GLU A 26 -18.12 14.02 1.95
C GLU A 26 -16.65 13.63 2.18
N TYR A 27 -16.10 12.86 1.25
CA TYR A 27 -14.66 12.69 1.07
C TYR A 27 -14.15 13.66 0.01
N GLU A 28 -13.11 14.41 0.35
CA GLU A 28 -12.37 15.25 -0.57
C GLU A 28 -11.07 14.53 -0.93
N VAL A 29 -11.01 14.00 -2.14
CA VAL A 29 -9.87 13.22 -2.63
C VAL A 29 -9.14 14.01 -3.71
N ALA A 30 -7.89 14.39 -3.44
CA ALA A 30 -6.99 14.88 -4.47
C ALA A 30 -6.67 13.70 -5.40
N LEU A 31 -7.18 13.76 -6.62
CA LEU A 31 -7.17 12.63 -7.55
C LEU A 31 -5.76 12.31 -8.00
N ASP A 32 -5.47 11.03 -8.22
CA ASP A 32 -4.27 10.68 -8.99
C ASP A 32 -4.40 11.20 -10.44
N PRO A 33 -3.28 11.47 -11.13
CA PRO A 33 -3.30 11.98 -12.51
C PRO A 33 -4.16 11.14 -13.45
N LEU A 34 -4.17 9.82 -13.25
CA LEU A 34 -4.98 8.86 -14.03
C LEU A 34 -6.50 9.06 -13.86
N ASN A 35 -6.94 9.54 -12.70
CA ASN A 35 -8.36 9.72 -12.38
C ASN A 35 -8.85 11.16 -12.60
N ALA A 36 -7.91 12.11 -12.72
CA ALA A 36 -8.19 13.54 -12.87
C ALA A 36 -8.89 13.93 -14.18
N GLU A 37 -8.78 13.09 -15.22
CA GLU A 37 -9.39 13.31 -16.54
C GLU A 37 -10.03 12.01 -17.05
N PRO A 38 -11.22 11.65 -16.55
CA PRO A 38 -11.84 10.36 -16.86
C PRO A 38 -12.24 10.20 -18.34
N THR A 39 -12.34 11.31 -19.08
CA THR A 39 -12.71 11.33 -20.51
C THR A 39 -11.51 11.25 -21.45
N ASN A 40 -10.28 11.37 -20.94
CA ASN A 40 -9.08 11.42 -21.76
C ASN A 40 -8.55 10.00 -22.04
N PRO A 41 -8.61 9.50 -23.29
CA PRO A 41 -8.20 8.13 -23.61
C PRO A 41 -6.70 7.86 -23.39
N ALA A 42 -5.87 8.90 -23.28
CA ALA A 42 -4.47 8.74 -22.94
C ALA A 42 -4.27 8.22 -21.51
N MET A 43 -5.26 8.37 -20.62
CA MET A 43 -5.22 7.95 -19.21
C MET A 43 -5.65 6.48 -19.01
N ASP A 44 -6.08 5.83 -20.08
CA ASP A 44 -6.59 4.45 -20.07
C ASP A 44 -5.51 3.41 -20.37
N ARG A 45 -4.32 3.86 -20.79
CA ARG A 45 -3.16 3.01 -21.03
C ARG A 45 -2.22 2.99 -19.81
N PRO A 46 -1.41 1.93 -19.66
CA PRO A 46 -0.33 1.93 -18.68
C PRO A 46 0.67 3.07 -18.94
N HIS A 47 1.10 3.72 -17.86
CA HIS A 47 2.13 4.75 -17.90
C HIS A 47 3.39 4.19 -17.26
N PHE A 48 4.49 4.17 -18.01
CA PHE A 48 5.78 3.73 -17.50
C PHE A 48 6.47 4.84 -16.70
N PHE A 49 6.34 6.09 -17.16
CA PHE A 49 6.88 7.24 -16.46
C PHE A 49 5.85 7.84 -15.50
N PRO A 50 6.30 8.35 -14.34
CA PRO A 50 5.43 9.10 -13.44
C PRO A 50 4.79 10.27 -14.17
N LEU A 51 3.49 10.44 -13.95
CA LEU A 51 2.74 11.58 -14.45
C LEU A 51 2.87 12.77 -13.48
N PRO A 52 2.80 14.01 -13.97
CA PRO A 52 2.78 15.17 -13.09
C PRO A 52 1.57 15.11 -12.17
N VAL A 53 1.78 15.49 -10.90
CA VAL A 53 0.71 15.58 -9.90
C VAL A 53 -0.35 16.58 -10.36
N THR A 54 -1.61 16.30 -10.02
CA THR A 54 -2.75 17.14 -10.36
C THR A 54 -3.33 17.78 -9.11
N ASP A 55 -3.82 19.01 -9.23
CA ASP A 55 -4.48 19.75 -8.14
C ASP A 55 -6.01 19.54 -8.13
N LYS A 56 -6.53 18.62 -8.95
CA LYS A 56 -7.97 18.36 -9.04
C LYS A 56 -8.43 17.56 -7.82
N ILE A 57 -9.37 18.13 -7.08
CA ILE A 57 -10.02 17.51 -5.93
C ILE A 57 -11.41 17.03 -6.36
N ALA A 58 -11.69 15.76 -6.11
CA ALA A 58 -13.04 15.21 -6.23
C ALA A 58 -13.72 15.21 -4.87
N THR A 59 -14.98 15.62 -4.86
CA THR A 59 -15.89 15.49 -3.73
C THR A 59 -16.77 14.28 -3.96
N ILE A 60 -16.81 13.36 -3.00
CA ILE A 60 -17.56 12.10 -3.07
C ILE A 60 -18.40 11.97 -1.80
N GLU A 61 -19.70 11.79 -1.94
CA GLU A 61 -20.60 11.52 -0.81
C GLU A 61 -20.24 10.17 -0.18
N LYS A 62 -20.16 10.10 1.16
CA LYS A 62 -19.83 8.87 1.88
C LYS A 62 -20.86 7.78 1.67
N GLU A 63 -22.12 8.16 1.51
CA GLU A 63 -23.24 7.26 1.29
C GLU A 63 -23.11 6.45 -0.01
N ASP A 64 -22.40 6.99 -1.00
CA ASP A 64 -22.16 6.34 -2.30
C ASP A 64 -20.89 5.47 -2.31
N VAL A 65 -20.13 5.45 -1.22
CA VAL A 65 -18.85 4.72 -1.12
C VAL A 65 -19.05 3.41 -0.37
N GLU A 66 -18.96 2.29 -1.11
CA GLU A 66 -19.01 0.95 -0.50
C GLU A 66 -17.81 0.71 0.45
N ARG A 67 -16.62 1.16 0.04
CA ARG A 67 -15.38 0.92 0.79
C ARG A 67 -14.35 2.02 0.56
N ALA A 68 -13.91 2.67 1.64
CA ALA A 68 -12.77 3.59 1.65
C ALA A 68 -11.62 2.97 2.46
N THR A 69 -10.61 2.44 1.78
CA THR A 69 -9.47 1.79 2.42
C THR A 69 -8.16 2.23 1.78
N MET A 70 -7.08 2.24 2.55
CA MET A 70 -5.74 2.12 1.95
C MET A 70 -5.59 0.74 1.29
N PHE A 71 -4.66 0.56 0.35
CA PHE A 71 -4.44 -0.68 -0.40
C PHE A 71 -4.06 -1.89 0.48
N LEU A 72 -5.03 -2.42 1.22
CA LEU A 72 -4.89 -3.50 2.18
C LEU A 72 -4.95 -4.87 1.48
N PRO A 73 -4.57 -5.97 2.17
CA PRO A 73 -4.65 -7.32 1.60
C PRO A 73 -6.03 -7.71 1.08
N THR A 74 -7.11 -7.14 1.63
CA THR A 74 -8.49 -7.41 1.20
C THR A 74 -8.91 -6.67 -0.07
N HIS A 75 -8.08 -5.75 -0.59
CA HIS A 75 -8.43 -4.90 -1.73
C HIS A 75 -8.49 -5.70 -3.04
N SER A 76 -7.53 -6.61 -3.28
CA SER A 76 -7.52 -7.48 -4.46
C SER A 76 -6.57 -8.67 -4.27
N ALA A 77 -6.65 -9.66 -5.16
CA ALA A 77 -5.72 -10.80 -5.16
C ALA A 77 -4.25 -10.37 -5.32
N TYR A 78 -3.99 -9.27 -6.04
CA TYR A 78 -2.64 -8.71 -6.15
C TYR A 78 -2.11 -8.26 -4.79
N PHE A 79 -2.86 -7.45 -4.04
CA PHE A 79 -2.41 -7.01 -2.72
C PHE A 79 -2.37 -8.16 -1.71
N ALA A 80 -3.35 -9.07 -1.74
CA ALA A 80 -3.34 -10.27 -0.90
C ALA A 80 -2.04 -11.09 -1.07
N SER A 81 -1.66 -11.37 -2.32
CA SER A 81 -0.43 -12.11 -2.63
C SER A 81 0.82 -11.33 -2.25
N TYR A 82 0.88 -10.03 -2.58
CA TYR A 82 1.99 -9.14 -2.21
C TYR A 82 2.28 -9.16 -0.70
N PHE A 83 1.26 -8.94 0.13
CA PHE A 83 1.42 -8.93 1.58
C PHE A 83 1.77 -10.30 2.15
N THR A 84 1.21 -11.39 1.58
CA THR A 84 1.52 -12.76 2.01
C THR A 84 2.98 -13.11 1.75
N ILE A 85 3.48 -12.87 0.53
CA ILE A 85 4.87 -13.18 0.16
C ILE A 85 5.84 -12.34 0.97
N THR A 86 5.60 -11.03 1.06
CA THR A 86 6.46 -10.10 1.81
C THR A 86 6.46 -10.41 3.30
N GLY A 87 5.28 -10.70 3.87
CA GLY A 87 5.14 -11.07 5.29
C GLY A 87 5.84 -12.38 5.62
N LEU A 88 5.69 -13.41 4.80
CA LEU A 88 6.39 -14.68 4.96
C LEU A 88 7.91 -14.52 4.85
N HIS A 89 8.38 -13.73 3.88
CA HIS A 89 9.80 -13.42 3.75
C HIS A 89 10.34 -12.70 5.00
N GLY A 90 9.64 -11.68 5.48
CA GLY A 90 10.01 -10.97 6.71
C GLY A 90 10.08 -11.89 7.92
N MET A 91 9.09 -12.76 8.11
CA MET A 91 9.09 -13.77 9.17
C MET A 91 10.31 -14.70 9.05
N HIS A 92 10.60 -15.20 7.85
CA HIS A 92 11.74 -16.07 7.59
C HIS A 92 13.08 -15.40 7.93
N VAL A 93 13.25 -14.13 7.56
CA VAL A 93 14.47 -13.36 7.88
C VAL A 93 14.62 -13.15 9.38
N LEU A 94 13.54 -12.81 10.09
CA LEU A 94 13.59 -12.60 11.54
C LEU A 94 13.98 -13.89 12.29
N VAL A 95 13.37 -15.02 11.93
CA VAL A 95 13.71 -16.33 12.51
C VAL A 95 15.16 -16.69 12.21
N SER A 96 15.62 -16.47 10.98
CA SER A 96 17.00 -16.76 10.59
C SER A 96 18.00 -15.86 11.31
N GLY A 97 17.68 -14.58 11.51
CA GLY A 97 18.51 -13.65 12.28
C GLY A 97 18.66 -14.07 13.74
N LEU A 98 17.56 -14.44 14.40
CA LEU A 98 17.59 -14.94 15.79
C LEU A 98 18.40 -16.24 15.89
N PHE A 99 18.21 -17.17 14.96
CA PHE A 99 19.01 -18.40 14.89
C PHE A 99 20.50 -18.09 14.73
N TRP A 100 20.86 -17.16 13.84
CA TRP A 100 22.26 -16.82 13.58
C TRP A 100 22.93 -16.14 14.78
N HIS A 101 22.21 -15.25 15.47
CA HIS A 101 22.71 -14.67 16.72
C HIS A 101 22.90 -15.71 17.82
N PHE A 102 22.01 -16.70 17.92
CA PHE A 102 22.19 -17.79 18.86
C PHE A 102 23.44 -18.63 18.54
N VAL A 103 23.68 -18.95 17.26
CA VAL A 103 24.90 -19.63 16.81
C VAL A 103 26.15 -18.82 17.15
N ASP A 104 26.14 -17.50 16.93
CA ASP A 104 27.23 -16.59 17.25
C ASP A 104 27.55 -16.59 18.75
N LEU A 105 26.52 -16.52 19.61
CA LEU A 105 26.69 -16.61 21.06
C LEU A 105 27.37 -17.91 21.50
N ILE A 106 26.99 -19.05 20.91
CA ILE A 106 27.65 -20.34 21.20
C ILE A 106 29.13 -20.27 20.78
N TRP A 107 29.40 -19.76 19.58
CA TRP A 107 30.75 -19.71 19.03
C TRP A 107 31.70 -18.86 19.87
N ILE A 108 31.20 -17.75 20.44
CA ILE A 108 31.95 -16.90 21.36
C ILE A 108 32.51 -17.68 22.56
N PHE A 109 31.82 -18.72 23.05
CA PHE A 109 32.31 -19.53 24.18
C PHE A 109 33.09 -20.76 23.72
N VAL A 110 32.66 -21.42 22.65
CA VAL A 110 33.31 -22.63 22.13
C VAL A 110 34.69 -22.32 21.57
N PHE A 111 34.84 -21.23 20.82
CA PHE A 111 36.11 -20.90 20.17
C PHE A 111 37.25 -20.67 21.18
N PRO A 112 37.12 -19.82 22.22
CA PRO A 112 38.18 -19.65 23.20
C PRO A 112 38.47 -20.91 24.00
N LEU A 113 37.44 -21.67 24.37
CA LEU A 113 37.59 -22.86 25.21
C LEU A 113 38.42 -23.97 24.55
N PHE A 114 38.27 -24.17 23.24
CA PHE A 114 38.96 -25.26 22.53
C PHE A 114 40.21 -24.82 21.76
N TYR A 115 40.34 -23.53 21.42
CA TYR A 115 41.42 -23.06 20.56
C TYR A 115 42.35 -22.04 21.23
N LEU A 116 41.96 -21.42 22.35
CA LEU A 116 42.77 -20.40 23.04
C LEU A 116 43.20 -20.79 24.47
N LEU A 117 42.58 -21.80 25.06
CA LEU A 117 42.96 -22.41 26.34
C LEU A 117 43.61 -23.78 26.10
#